data_AF-B4FDV6-F1
#
_entry.id   AF-B4FDV6-F1
#
_cell.length_a   1.000
_cell.length_b   1.000
_cell.length_c   1.000
_cell.angle_alpha   90.00
_cell.angle_beta   90.00
_cell.angle_gamma   90.00
#
_symmetry.space_group_name_H-M   'P 1'
#
loop_
_entity.id
_entity.type
_entity.pdbx_description
1 polymer ?
#
loop_
_entity_poly.entity_id
_entity_poly.type
_entity_poly.pdbx_seq_one_letter_code
_entity_poly.pdbx_strand_id
1 'polypeptide(L)'
;MNSVDFLFELTNDNRQLVFLYERGKKKLMDGARIAFTDDVDPSSIAGRIVECSWNKEEQCWSCMRIRSDKSTPNDINTYRKVMRSITDNITEEKLLEEIDEISLLPMYADRMQQAHTKMAQQQRRRLPPQC
;
A
#
# COMPACT_ATOMS: atom_id res chain seq x y z
N MET A 1 -0.21 2.91 -3.42
CA MET A 1 -0.48 3.90 -2.34
C MET A 1 -0.90 3.15 -1.10
N ASN A 2 -0.24 3.37 0.03
CA ASN A 2 -0.57 2.67 1.27
C ASN A 2 -1.60 3.52 2.04
N SER A 3 -2.74 2.91 2.38
CA SER A 3 -3.81 3.54 3.15
C SER A 3 -4.17 2.71 4.38
N VAL A 4 -4.81 3.37 5.35
CA VAL A 4 -5.34 2.74 6.57
C VAL A 4 -6.77 3.22 6.76
N ASP A 5 -7.67 2.31 7.10
CA ASP A 5 -9.02 2.69 7.52
C ASP A 5 -9.07 2.93 9.03
N PHE A 6 -9.39 4.16 9.42
CA PHE A 6 -9.58 4.55 10.81
C PHE A 6 -11.05 4.75 11.13
N LEU A 7 -11.41 4.56 12.39
CA LEU A 7 -12.67 5.07 12.92
C LEU A 7 -12.40 6.47 13.43
N PHE A 8 -13.14 7.44 12.91
CA PHE A 8 -13.03 8.84 13.29
C PHE A 8 -14.15 9.22 14.25
N GLU A 9 -13.81 9.84 15.37
CA GLU A 9 -14.78 10.41 16.31
C GLU A 9 -14.36 11.84 16.69
N LEU A 10 -15.33 12.63 17.12
CA LEU A 10 -15.12 13.97 17.66
C LEU A 10 -15.74 14.03 19.05
N THR A 11 -15.03 14.67 19.97
CA THR A 11 -15.55 15.00 21.28
C THR A 11 -16.37 16.30 21.23
N ASN A 12 -17.07 16.60 22.32
CA ASN A 12 -17.86 17.84 22.45
C ASN A 12 -17.01 19.12 22.39
N ASP A 13 -15.71 19.03 22.66
CA ASP A 13 -14.72 20.12 22.54
C ASP A 13 -14.02 20.13 21.15
N ASN A 14 -14.60 19.48 20.14
CA ASN A 14 -14.06 19.36 18.79
C ASN A 14 -12.67 18.71 18.71
N ARG A 15 -12.28 17.91 19.71
CA ARG A 15 -11.03 17.16 19.67
C ARG A 15 -11.21 15.90 18.82
N GLN A 16 -10.32 15.72 17.86
CA GLN A 16 -10.30 14.53 17.02
C GLN A 16 -9.81 13.31 17.82
N LEU A 17 -10.54 12.21 17.70
CA LEU A 17 -10.16 10.90 18.21
C LEU A 17 -10.11 9.92 17.04
N VAL A 18 -8.96 9.27 16.88
CA VAL A 18 -8.70 8.34 15.77
C VAL A 18 -8.50 6.94 16.35
N PHE A 19 -9.28 5.97 15.90
CA PHE A 19 -9.24 4.62 16.44
C PHE A 19 -8.87 3.56 15.40
N LEU A 20 -8.10 2.58 15.87
CA LEU A 20 -7.88 1.29 15.23
C LEU A 20 -8.46 0.18 16.10
N TYR A 21 -8.40 -1.06 15.63
CA TYR A 21 -8.66 -2.22 16.46
C TYR A 21 -7.37 -2.87 16.97
N GLU A 22 -7.39 -3.34 18.20
CA GLU A 22 -6.37 -4.24 18.74
C GLU A 22 -7.10 -5.34 19.51
N ARG A 23 -6.94 -6.59 19.06
CA ARG A 23 -7.61 -7.76 19.68
C ARG A 23 -9.14 -7.59 19.77
N GLY A 24 -9.76 -7.03 18.72
CA GLY A 24 -11.20 -6.84 18.62
C GLY A 24 -11.78 -5.68 19.43
N LYS A 25 -10.93 -4.83 20.03
CA LYS A 25 -11.34 -3.64 20.78
C LYS A 25 -10.85 -2.37 20.12
N LYS A 26 -11.62 -1.28 20.25
CA LYS A 26 -11.18 0.07 19.86
C LYS A 26 -9.91 0.44 20.64
N LYS A 27 -8.90 0.91 19.91
CA LYS A 27 -7.63 1.43 20.42
C LYS A 27 -7.46 2.85 19.91
N LEU A 28 -7.40 3.81 20.83
CA LEU A 28 -7.12 5.20 20.51
C LEU A 28 -5.69 5.34 20.01
N MET A 29 -5.51 6.08 18.92
CA MET A 29 -4.22 6.44 18.36
C MET A 29 -3.80 7.80 18.91
N ASP A 30 -2.81 7.80 19.78
CA ASP A 30 -2.29 9.03 20.36
C ASP A 30 -1.56 9.87 19.31
N GLY A 31 -1.77 11.18 19.34
CA GLY A 31 -1.18 12.14 18.39
C GLY A 31 -1.63 12.02 16.93
N ALA A 32 -2.52 11.08 16.58
CA ALA A 32 -2.99 10.94 15.21
C ALA A 32 -4.03 12.02 14.88
N ARG A 33 -3.79 12.76 13.79
CA ARG A 33 -4.71 13.76 13.23
C ARG A 33 -5.12 13.37 11.82
N ILE A 34 -6.40 13.54 11.50
CA ILE A 34 -6.94 13.39 10.15
C ILE A 34 -7.26 14.78 9.59
N ALA A 35 -6.65 15.08 8.44
CA ALA A 35 -6.98 16.23 7.62
C ALA A 35 -8.08 15.84 6.63
N PHE A 36 -9.10 16.70 6.55
CA PHE A 36 -10.18 16.64 5.57
C PHE A 36 -10.02 17.80 4.59
N THR A 37 -10.62 17.68 3.41
CA THR A 37 -10.73 18.80 2.47
C THR A 37 -11.70 19.85 3.00
N ASP A 38 -11.53 21.11 2.58
CA ASP A 38 -12.27 22.25 3.13
C ASP A 38 -13.80 22.17 2.96
N ASP A 39 -14.27 21.35 2.02
CA ASP A 39 -15.69 21.10 1.73
C ASP A 39 -16.33 20.05 2.66
N VAL A 40 -15.54 19.36 3.49
CA VAL A 40 -16.03 18.30 4.38
C VAL A 40 -16.02 18.78 5.83
N ASP A 41 -17.22 18.94 6.41
CA ASP A 41 -17.36 19.16 7.86
C ASP A 41 -17.00 17.88 8.63
N PRO A 42 -15.94 17.88 9.47
CA PRO A 42 -15.55 16.72 10.26
C PRO A 42 -16.68 16.20 11.17
N SER A 43 -17.56 17.07 11.66
CA SER A 43 -18.69 16.70 12.53
C SER A 43 -19.65 15.73 11.85
N SER A 44 -19.83 15.88 10.53
CA SER A 44 -20.67 14.98 9.71
C SER A 44 -20.05 13.58 9.49
N ILE A 45 -18.76 13.43 9.78
CA ILE A 45 -17.98 12.20 9.58
C ILE A 45 -17.76 11.44 10.89
N ALA A 46 -18.04 12.06 12.03
CA ALA A 46 -17.89 11.41 13.34
C ALA A 46 -18.69 10.09 13.42
N GLY A 47 -18.06 9.05 13.95
CA GLY A 47 -18.58 7.69 14.03
C GLY A 47 -18.42 6.86 12.76
N ARG A 48 -17.83 7.40 11.68
CA ARG A 48 -17.65 6.69 10.41
C ARG A 48 -16.23 6.16 10.24
N ILE A 49 -16.10 5.15 9.39
CA ILE A 49 -14.80 4.66 8.94
C ILE A 49 -14.32 5.54 7.78
N VAL A 50 -13.08 6.02 7.87
CA VAL A 50 -12.43 6.85 6.86
C VAL A 50 -11.15 6.17 6.40
N GLU A 51 -10.95 6.10 5.09
CA GLU A 51 -9.70 5.61 4.51
C GLU A 51 -8.74 6.78 4.35
N CYS A 52 -7.56 6.66 4.93
CA CYS A 52 -6.56 7.73 4.93
C CYS A 52 -5.22 7.26 4.39
N SER A 53 -4.48 8.18 3.78
CA SER A 53 -3.07 8.02 3.44
C SER A 53 -2.21 8.95 4.27
N TRP A 54 -0.97 8.54 4.53
CA TRP A 54 -0.03 9.38 5.25
C TRP A 54 0.53 10.49 4.36
N ASN A 55 0.33 11.75 4.75
CA ASN A 55 1.00 12.91 4.16
C ASN A 55 2.29 13.17 4.93
N LYS A 56 3.43 12.96 4.26
CA LYS A 56 4.78 13.16 4.84
C LYS A 56 5.11 14.63 5.05
N GLU A 57 4.57 15.55 4.25
CA GLU A 57 4.86 16.99 4.37
C GLU A 57 4.17 17.57 5.60
N GLU A 58 2.86 17.32 5.72
CA GLU A 58 2.01 17.83 6.80
C GLU A 58 2.02 16.96 8.06
N GLN A 59 2.78 15.85 8.06
CA GLN A 59 2.88 14.88 9.15
C GLN A 59 1.52 14.47 9.72
N CYS A 60 0.55 14.22 8.84
CA CYS A 60 -0.81 13.84 9.24
C CYS A 60 -1.45 12.88 8.24
N TRP A 61 -2.58 12.30 8.64
CA TRP A 61 -3.36 11.43 7.76
C TRP A 61 -4.31 12.27 6.91
N SER A 62 -4.23 12.16 5.59
CA SER A 62 -5.19 12.80 4.68
C SER A 62 -6.33 11.83 4.40
N CYS A 63 -7.57 12.24 4.69
CA CYS A 63 -8.76 11.47 4.35
C CYS A 63 -8.91 11.40 2.83
N MET A 64 -8.97 10.18 2.29
CA MET A 64 -9.18 9.91 0.87
C MET A 64 -10.66 9.71 0.55
N ARG A 65 -11.35 8.94 1.40
CA ARG A 65 -12.79 8.65 1.24
C ARG A 65 -13.40 8.15 2.54
N ILE A 66 -14.73 8.25 2.61
CA ILE A 66 -15.52 7.68 3.70
C ILE A 66 -16.00 6.28 3.30
N ARG A 67 -15.82 5.30 4.18
CA ARG A 67 -16.09 3.87 3.93
C ARG A 67 -17.42 3.45 4.55
N SER A 68 -18.52 3.60 3.80
CA SER A 68 -19.84 3.10 4.21
C SER A 68 -19.96 1.57 4.16
N ASP A 69 -19.09 0.90 3.41
CA ASP A 69 -19.01 -0.55 3.27
C ASP A 69 -18.31 -1.24 4.45
N LYS A 70 -17.69 -0.47 5.35
CA LYS A 70 -16.93 -0.99 6.49
C LYS A 70 -17.56 -0.60 7.81
N SER A 71 -17.76 -1.59 8.68
CA SER A 71 -18.24 -1.40 10.04
C SER A 71 -17.11 -1.28 11.08
N THR A 72 -15.89 -1.66 10.71
CA THR A 72 -14.74 -1.70 11.63
C THR A 72 -13.51 -1.05 11.01
N PRO A 73 -12.66 -0.35 11.79
CA PRO A 73 -11.37 0.14 11.33
C PRO A 73 -10.39 -1.02 11.14
N ASN A 74 -9.21 -0.72 10.63
CA ASN A 74 -8.14 -1.70 10.51
C ASN A 74 -7.60 -2.14 11.88
N ASP A 75 -7.01 -3.35 11.91
CA ASP A 75 -6.23 -3.81 13.04
C ASP A 75 -4.87 -3.08 13.11
N ILE A 76 -4.37 -2.89 14.33
CA ILE A 76 -3.10 -2.24 14.61
C ILE A 76 -1.92 -2.88 13.87
N ASN A 77 -1.98 -4.19 13.57
CA ASN A 77 -0.94 -4.85 12.80
C ASN A 77 -0.94 -4.44 11.32
N THR A 78 -2.12 -4.17 10.75
CA THR A 78 -2.24 -3.58 9.41
C THR A 78 -1.62 -2.19 9.39
N TYR A 79 -1.96 -1.34 10.37
CA TYR A 79 -1.34 -0.02 10.53
C TYR A 79 0.18 -0.10 10.62
N ARG A 80 0.73 -0.99 11.47
CA ARG A 80 2.20 -1.16 11.61
C ARG A 80 2.86 -1.57 10.29
N LYS A 81 2.24 -2.47 9.52
CA LYS A 81 2.74 -2.89 8.20
C LYS A 81 2.71 -1.73 7.20
N VAL A 82 1.61 -0.97 7.19
CA VAL A 82 1.48 0.21 6.33
C VAL A 82 2.53 1.27 6.71
N MET A 83 2.68 1.60 8.00
CA MET A 83 3.70 2.54 8.43
C MET A 83 5.11 2.09 8.05
N ARG A 84 5.43 0.81 8.23
CA ARG A 84 6.71 0.24 7.78
C ARG A 84 6.90 0.45 6.27
N SER A 85 5.90 0.12 5.45
CA SER A 85 5.99 0.34 3.99
C SER A 85 6.14 1.82 3.58
N ILE A 86 5.58 2.75 4.36
CA ILE A 86 5.73 4.20 4.14
C ILE A 86 7.16 4.66 4.50
N THR A 87 7.73 4.09 5.56
CA THR A 87 9.10 4.37 6.03
C THR A 87 10.16 3.74 5.12
N ASP A 88 9.96 2.50 4.68
CA ASP A 88 10.93 1.76 3.88
C ASP A 88 11.16 2.38 2.49
N ASN A 89 10.29 3.31 2.06
CA ASN A 89 10.42 4.15 0.87
C ASN A 89 10.90 3.41 -0.39
N ILE A 90 10.48 2.15 -0.54
CA ILE A 90 10.75 1.35 -1.74
C ILE A 90 9.87 1.92 -2.85
N THR A 91 10.50 2.54 -3.85
CA THR A 91 9.81 3.07 -5.02
C THR A 91 9.74 2.02 -6.13
N GLU A 92 8.86 2.25 -7.11
CA GLU A 92 8.75 1.38 -8.28
C GLU A 92 10.06 1.34 -9.06
N GLU A 93 10.72 2.49 -9.22
CA GLU A 93 11.99 2.60 -9.94
C GLU A 93 13.08 1.79 -9.26
N LYS A 94 13.19 1.89 -7.94
CA LYS A 94 14.18 1.11 -7.17
C LYS A 94 13.90 -0.39 -7.24
N LEU A 95 12.63 -0.79 -7.28
CA LEU A 95 12.27 -2.19 -7.46
C LEU A 95 12.63 -2.69 -8.87
N LEU A 96 12.35 -1.91 -9.91
CA LEU A 96 12.67 -2.25 -11.30
C LEU A 96 14.18 -2.32 -11.54
N GLU A 97 14.94 -1.37 -10.98
CA GLU A 97 16.40 -1.36 -11.03
C GLU A 97 17.00 -2.64 -10.41
N GLU A 98 16.53 -3.02 -9.21
CA GLU A 98 16.97 -4.26 -8.55
C GLU A 98 16.58 -5.52 -9.35
N ILE A 99 15.41 -5.54 -10.00
CA ILE A 99 15.00 -6.65 -10.89
C ILE A 99 15.95 -6.75 -12.08
N ASP A 100 16.24 -5.62 -12.73
CA ASP A 100 17.15 -5.56 -13.87
C ASP A 100 18.55 -6.04 -13.47
N GLU A 101 19.09 -5.58 -12.35
CA GLU A 101 20.37 -6.03 -11.80
C GLU A 101 20.38 -7.53 -11.51
N ILE A 102 19.34 -8.07 -10.86
CA ILE A 102 19.21 -9.51 -10.58
C ILE A 102 19.14 -10.32 -11.88
N SER A 103 18.44 -9.81 -12.90
CA SER A 103 18.32 -10.48 -14.20
C SER A 103 19.67 -10.61 -14.92
N LEU A 104 20.57 -9.66 -14.70
CA LEU A 104 21.91 -9.62 -15.27
C LEU A 104 22.93 -10.48 -14.49
N LEU A 105 22.57 -11.00 -13.31
CA LEU A 105 23.47 -11.89 -12.57
C LEU A 105 23.80 -13.14 -13.42
N PRO A 106 25.07 -13.60 -13.44
CA PRO A 106 25.52 -14.69 -14.31
C PRO A 106 24.65 -15.94 -14.24
N MET A 107 24.19 -16.30 -13.03
CA MET A 107 23.33 -17.46 -12.79
C MET A 107 21.97 -17.39 -13.53
N TYR A 108 21.46 -16.19 -13.80
CA TYR A 108 20.22 -15.98 -14.54
C TYR A 108 20.48 -15.72 -16.03
N ALA A 109 21.51 -14.96 -16.38
CA ALA A 109 21.95 -14.74 -17.75
C ALA A 109 22.22 -16.07 -18.49
N ASP A 110 22.95 -16.99 -17.85
CA ASP A 110 23.26 -18.30 -18.42
C ASP A 110 22.00 -19.15 -18.65
N ARG A 111 21.04 -19.09 -17.71
CA ARG A 111 19.76 -19.81 -17.83
C ARG A 111 18.90 -19.27 -18.95
N MET A 112 18.84 -17.94 -19.11
CA MET A 112 18.10 -17.31 -20.21
C MET A 112 18.72 -17.68 -21.56
N GLN A 113 20.05 -17.62 -21.68
CA GLN A 113 20.73 -17.98 -22.91
C GLN A 113 20.52 -19.45 -23.29
N GLN A 114 20.57 -20.37 -22.31
CA GLN A 114 20.26 -21.78 -22.55
C GLN A 114 18.80 -22.02 -22.97
N ALA A 115 17.84 -21.32 -22.36
CA ALA A 115 16.43 -21.41 -22.72
C ALA A 115 16.16 -20.89 -24.15
N HIS A 116 16.73 -19.73 -24.51
CA HIS A 116 16.65 -19.17 -25.86
C HIS A 116 17.27 -20.12 -26.90
N THR A 117 18.43 -20.70 -26.59
CA THR A 117 19.10 -21.66 -27.48
C THR A 117 18.26 -22.91 -27.70
N LYS A 118 17.65 -23.47 -26.64
CA LYS A 118 16.75 -24.62 -26.72
C LYS A 118 15.49 -24.31 -27.53
N MET A 119 14.88 -23.14 -27.33
CA MET A 119 13.72 -22.69 -28.12
C MET A 119 14.05 -22.54 -29.60
N ALA A 120 15.18 -21.91 -29.94
CA ALA A 120 15.63 -21.76 -31.33
C ALA A 120 15.92 -23.12 -31.98
N GLN A 121 16.50 -24.08 -31.25
CA GLN A 121 16.70 -25.44 -31.73
C GLN A 121 15.37 -26.19 -31.95
N GLN A 122 14.40 -26.03 -31.05
CA GLN A 122 13.06 -26.61 -31.23
C GLN A 122 12.33 -26.01 -32.45
N GLN A 123 12.43 -24.71 -32.68
CA GLN A 123 11.84 -24.06 -33.84
C GLN A 123 12.50 -24.52 -35.15
N ARG A 124 13.83 -24.62 -35.19
CA ARG A 124 14.56 -25.16 -36.36
C ARG A 124 14.17 -26.61 -36.69
N ARG A 125 13.91 -27.43 -35.68
CA ARG A 125 13.42 -28.80 -35.86
C ARG A 125 11.98 -28.91 -36.34
N ARG A 126 11.18 -27.84 -36.24
CA ARG A 126 9.79 -27.79 -36.68
C ARG A 126 9.60 -27.24 -38.08
N LEU A 127 10.64 -26.65 -38.68
CA LEU A 127 10.60 -26.21 -40.07
C LEU A 127 10.71 -27.43 -41.00
N PRO A 128 9.78 -27.64 -41.95
CA PRO A 128 9.88 -28.74 -42.90
C PRO A 128 11.12 -28.53 -43.79
N PRO A 129 11.76 -29.63 -44.26
CA PRO A 129 12.91 -29.52 -45.14
C PRO A 129 12.53 -28.70 -46.37
N GLN A 130 13.32 -27.68 -46.69
CA GLN A 130 13.17 -26.93 -47.94
C GLN A 130 13.62 -27.86 -49.07
N CYS A 131 12.67 -28.22 -49.94
CA CYS A 131 12.89 -29.02 -51.13
C CYS A 131 13.78 -28.31 -52.15
#